data_AF-A0A968NX23-F1
#
_entry.id   AF-A0A968NX23-F1
#
_cell.length_a   1.000
_cell.length_b   1.000
_cell.length_c   1.000
_cell.angle_alpha   90.00
_cell.angle_beta   90.00
_cell.angle_gamma   90.00
#
_symmetry.space_group_name_H-M   'P 1'
#
loop_
_entity.id
_entity.type
_entity.pdbx_description
1 polymer ?
#
loop_
_entity_poly.entity_id
_entity_poly.type
_entity_poly.pdbx_seq_one_letter_code
_entity_poly.pdbx_strand_id
1 'polypeptide(L)'
;MLTSPCLTAIANLNQSTRKGTRKETIQRSLDPGTYFLRVQQRSGDLRYRLSGSTAAIAPQPSPITLQPSPIDPQPNSIDPQPHPIDPQPDPINPQPNPIDLTSTIEFSQSVYQITEGETTPFILIRTGSTADISQVQIVFSGGSLAVTGFPITITFDPGETTQEIPIESLQNSLRDDPRTANFQLISLSANTIANSDTELQVLDDDRPFNDNGSFNIEFDYRFDSIGWFTPEKKAALEVAANFWENAIEGDFIDASPGLRVPFIVNPETNARIDDFALDRQVDDLVVFMGARGLGGFLGFATRVGGFMGDGYPTFQASYLDTDFKPWLGIVSFDRWTNFFIDTTPETRNDIPLFQYDFISTAIHELGHVLGIGITPAFSNQLNFAGTAFIGENARRLTGNLGIPISFGLDHVQTTFAPSASGTPVMIPLIPLGDRLLPTIFDLAMLDDIGYQVNYGAAFTNSSLSFSQAQTTGRNNATPGFARCGCAGCLMSS
;
A
#
# COMPACT_ATOMS: atom_id res chain seq x y z
N MET A 1 -3.62 -22.51 -25.61
CA MET A 1 -3.75 -21.03 -25.57
C MET A 1 -5.16 -20.68 -26.03
N LEU A 2 -6.05 -20.44 -25.07
CA LEU A 2 -7.37 -19.87 -25.29
C LEU A 2 -7.46 -18.71 -24.32
N THR A 3 -7.33 -17.50 -24.84
CA THR A 3 -7.54 -16.25 -24.11
C THR A 3 -9.03 -16.09 -23.88
N SER A 4 -9.47 -16.07 -22.62
CA SER A 4 -10.82 -15.65 -22.25
C SER A 4 -11.01 -14.17 -22.64
N PRO A 5 -12.10 -13.79 -23.32
CA PRO A 5 -12.40 -12.40 -23.59
C PRO A 5 -12.87 -11.72 -22.30
N CYS A 6 -12.23 -10.60 -21.98
CA CYS A 6 -12.60 -9.64 -20.96
C CYS A 6 -14.09 -9.25 -21.12
N LEU A 7 -14.91 -9.38 -20.06
CA LEU A 7 -16.30 -8.93 -20.06
C LEU A 7 -16.30 -7.40 -20.06
N THR A 8 -16.60 -6.82 -21.22
CA THR A 8 -16.72 -5.38 -21.39
C THR A 8 -17.96 -4.85 -20.65
N ALA A 9 -17.80 -3.71 -19.99
CA ALA A 9 -18.83 -2.96 -19.29
C ALA A 9 -20.17 -2.87 -20.05
N ILE A 10 -21.28 -2.95 -19.33
CA ILE A 10 -22.64 -2.79 -19.88
C ILE A 10 -22.83 -1.32 -20.29
N ALA A 11 -22.42 -0.98 -21.51
CA ALA A 11 -22.64 0.35 -22.06
C ALA A 11 -24.11 0.52 -22.49
N ASN A 12 -24.81 1.50 -21.92
CA ASN A 12 -26.15 1.86 -22.36
C ASN A 12 -26.07 2.50 -23.75
N LEU A 13 -26.40 1.73 -24.79
CA LEU A 13 -26.26 2.15 -26.18
C LEU A 13 -27.25 3.26 -26.57
N ASN A 14 -28.47 3.26 -26.03
CA ASN A 14 -29.47 4.31 -26.23
C ASN A 14 -30.72 4.10 -25.32
N GLN A 15 -31.48 5.16 -25.10
CA GLN A 15 -32.80 5.11 -24.49
C GLN A 15 -33.87 5.47 -25.54
N SER A 16 -34.93 4.66 -25.62
CA SER A 16 -36.04 4.91 -26.56
C SER A 16 -36.66 6.28 -26.33
N THR A 17 -36.80 7.06 -27.41
CA THR A 17 -37.45 8.39 -27.36
C THR A 17 -38.93 8.32 -27.76
N ARG A 18 -39.41 7.14 -28.21
CA ARG A 18 -40.75 6.93 -28.74
C ARG A 18 -41.65 6.25 -27.71
N LYS A 19 -42.88 6.78 -27.54
CA LYS A 19 -43.88 6.19 -26.63
C LYS A 19 -44.64 5.04 -27.30
N GLY A 20 -44.95 3.99 -26.53
CA GLY A 20 -45.80 2.88 -26.95
C GLY A 20 -45.10 1.83 -27.84
N THR A 21 -45.86 1.13 -28.70
CA THR A 21 -45.38 0.00 -29.52
C THR A 21 -44.79 0.41 -30.87
N ARG A 22 -44.41 1.69 -31.03
CA ARG A 22 -43.95 2.21 -32.32
C ARG A 22 -42.54 1.71 -32.63
N LYS A 23 -42.30 1.29 -33.88
CA LYS A 23 -40.98 0.87 -34.36
C LYS A 23 -39.97 2.03 -34.22
N GLU A 24 -38.77 1.70 -33.75
CA GLU A 24 -37.62 2.60 -33.64
C GLU A 24 -36.39 1.93 -34.27
N THR A 25 -35.41 2.71 -34.70
CA THR A 25 -34.18 2.22 -35.33
C THR A 25 -33.01 2.99 -34.76
N ILE A 26 -31.99 2.26 -34.31
CA ILE A 26 -30.78 2.80 -33.70
C ILE A 26 -29.62 2.40 -34.60
N GLN A 27 -28.78 3.37 -34.96
CA GLN A 27 -27.55 3.16 -35.74
C GLN A 27 -26.38 3.67 -34.93
N ARG A 28 -25.33 2.85 -34.76
CA ARG A 28 -24.14 3.21 -34.00
C ARG A 28 -22.93 2.52 -34.63
N SER A 29 -21.83 3.25 -34.74
CA SER A 29 -20.53 2.67 -35.06
C SER A 29 -19.96 2.05 -33.79
N LEU A 30 -19.53 0.80 -33.89
CA LEU A 30 -18.91 0.04 -32.81
C LEU A 30 -17.58 -0.46 -33.31
N ASP A 31 -16.62 -0.60 -32.40
CA ASP A 31 -15.35 -1.23 -32.71
C ASP A 31 -15.55 -2.70 -33.10
N PRO A 32 -14.58 -3.34 -33.79
CA PRO A 32 -14.69 -4.76 -34.13
C PRO A 32 -14.80 -5.62 -32.87
N GLY A 33 -15.88 -6.40 -32.74
CA GLY A 33 -16.09 -7.25 -31.57
C GLY A 33 -17.41 -8.02 -31.59
N THR A 34 -17.57 -8.91 -30.60
CA THR A 34 -18.81 -9.65 -30.36
C THR A 34 -19.67 -8.88 -29.35
N TYR A 35 -20.91 -8.58 -29.72
CA TYR A 35 -21.83 -7.80 -28.88
C TYR A 35 -23.10 -8.58 -28.55
N PHE A 36 -23.56 -8.47 -27.30
CA PHE A 36 -24.86 -8.98 -26.85
C PHE A 36 -25.81 -7.80 -26.63
N LEU A 37 -26.97 -7.84 -27.26
CA LEU A 37 -27.98 -6.77 -27.14
C LEU A 37 -29.05 -7.19 -26.14
N ARG A 38 -29.23 -6.41 -25.07
CA ARG A 38 -30.30 -6.57 -24.08
C ARG A 38 -31.20 -5.34 -24.09
N VAL A 39 -32.51 -5.53 -24.25
CA VAL A 39 -33.51 -4.46 -24.14
C VAL A 39 -34.03 -4.42 -22.71
N GLN A 40 -33.90 -3.28 -22.03
CA GLN A 40 -34.43 -3.07 -20.68
C GLN A 40 -35.77 -2.32 -20.76
N GLN A 41 -36.82 -2.87 -20.16
CA GLN A 41 -38.15 -2.25 -20.13
C GLN A 41 -38.31 -1.33 -18.92
N ARG A 42 -38.98 -0.19 -19.12
CA ARG A 42 -39.26 0.78 -18.04
C ARG A 42 -40.49 0.42 -17.20
N SER A 43 -41.55 -0.14 -17.81
CA SER A 43 -42.79 -0.56 -17.14
C SER A 43 -43.72 -1.35 -18.09
N GLY A 44 -44.43 -2.37 -17.58
CA GLY A 44 -45.41 -3.20 -18.31
C GLY A 44 -44.82 -4.40 -19.09
N ASP A 45 -45.66 -5.38 -19.44
CA ASP A 45 -45.27 -6.56 -20.23
C ASP A 45 -45.38 -6.27 -21.74
N LEU A 46 -44.26 -5.95 -22.39
CA LEU A 46 -44.20 -5.79 -23.85
C LEU A 46 -43.22 -6.80 -24.46
N ARG A 47 -43.68 -7.56 -25.46
CA ARG A 47 -42.82 -8.44 -26.26
C ARG A 47 -42.17 -7.63 -27.38
N TYR A 48 -40.84 -7.56 -27.39
CA TYR A 48 -40.07 -6.89 -28.44
C TYR A 48 -39.72 -7.86 -29.57
N ARG A 49 -39.66 -7.36 -30.81
CA ARG A 49 -39.00 -8.04 -31.94
C ARG A 49 -37.78 -7.23 -32.33
N LEU A 50 -36.59 -7.80 -32.12
CA LEU A 50 -35.30 -7.19 -32.45
C LEU A 50 -34.78 -7.76 -33.77
N SER A 51 -34.30 -6.89 -34.64
CA SER A 51 -33.58 -7.27 -35.87
C SER A 51 -32.38 -6.33 -36.03
N GLY A 52 -31.19 -6.87 -36.29
CA GLY A 52 -29.97 -6.09 -36.51
C GLY A 52 -29.30 -6.45 -37.83
N SER A 53 -28.55 -5.51 -38.40
CA SER A 53 -27.67 -5.71 -39.55
C SER A 53 -26.40 -4.89 -39.33
N THR A 54 -25.24 -5.44 -39.68
CA THR A 54 -23.94 -4.78 -39.58
C THR A 54 -23.37 -4.51 -40.98
N ALA A 55 -22.61 -3.41 -41.12
CA ALA A 55 -21.85 -3.10 -42.33
C ALA A 55 -20.44 -2.66 -41.94
N ALA A 56 -19.41 -3.28 -42.53
CA ALA A 56 -18.02 -2.93 -42.25
C ALA A 56 -17.63 -1.63 -42.96
N ILE A 57 -16.95 -0.72 -42.25
CA ILE A 57 -16.36 0.48 -42.81
C ILE A 57 -14.95 0.10 -43.28
N ALA A 58 -14.69 0.10 -44.59
CA ALA A 58 -13.40 -0.35 -45.14
C ALA A 58 -12.27 0.66 -44.85
N PRO A 59 -11.13 0.23 -44.25
CA PRO A 59 -9.95 1.08 -44.13
C PRO A 59 -9.18 1.12 -45.46
N GLN A 60 -8.76 2.31 -45.89
CA GLN A 60 -7.85 2.48 -47.03
C GLN A 60 -6.40 2.28 -46.56
N PRO A 61 -5.60 1.37 -47.17
CA PRO A 61 -4.21 1.18 -46.75
C PRO A 61 -3.25 2.06 -47.55
N SER A 62 -2.25 2.63 -46.85
CA SER A 62 -0.94 2.97 -47.42
C SER A 62 0.13 2.27 -46.56
N PRO A 63 1.04 1.46 -47.14
CA PRO A 63 2.10 0.82 -46.37
C PRO A 63 3.38 1.69 -46.36
N ILE A 64 3.93 1.93 -45.18
CA ILE A 64 5.34 2.35 -45.02
C ILE A 64 6.10 1.13 -44.53
N THR A 65 7.03 0.64 -45.36
CA THR A 65 7.97 -0.44 -45.01
C THR A 65 9.25 0.18 -44.47
N LEU A 66 9.62 -0.13 -43.21
CA LEU A 66 10.97 0.10 -42.70
C LEU A 66 11.75 -1.21 -42.81
N GLN A 67 12.81 -1.19 -43.61
CA GLN A 67 13.74 -2.29 -43.82
C GLN A 67 14.92 -2.14 -42.83
N PRO A 68 15.30 -3.18 -42.05
CA PRO A 68 16.50 -3.14 -41.21
C PRO A 68 17.76 -3.34 -42.06
N SER A 69 18.82 -2.59 -41.77
CA SER A 69 20.16 -2.80 -42.33
C SER A 69 20.93 -3.87 -41.54
N PRO A 70 21.74 -4.74 -42.19
CA PRO A 70 22.55 -5.74 -41.49
C PRO A 70 23.82 -5.12 -40.88
N ILE A 71 24.18 -5.55 -39.66
CA ILE A 71 25.49 -5.33 -39.05
C ILE A 71 26.33 -6.59 -39.27
N ASP A 72 27.50 -6.42 -39.87
CA ASP A 72 28.49 -7.48 -40.12
C ASP A 72 29.52 -7.54 -38.99
N PRO A 73 29.78 -8.70 -38.35
CA PRO A 73 30.87 -8.85 -37.41
C PRO A 73 32.13 -9.37 -38.11
N GLN A 74 33.12 -8.51 -38.34
CA GLN A 74 34.49 -8.97 -38.63
C GLN A 74 35.29 -9.17 -37.33
N PRO A 75 35.95 -10.33 -37.13
CA PRO A 75 36.88 -10.54 -36.03
C PRO A 75 38.28 -10.02 -36.40
N ASN A 76 38.84 -9.15 -35.56
CA ASN A 76 40.26 -8.76 -35.65
C ASN A 76 41.15 -9.86 -35.04
N SER A 77 42.10 -10.35 -35.83
CA SER A 77 43.17 -11.26 -35.40
C SER A 77 44.31 -10.46 -34.75
N ILE A 78 44.73 -10.87 -33.55
CA ILE A 78 45.95 -10.38 -32.89
C ILE A 78 47.01 -11.47 -33.05
N ASP A 79 48.10 -11.14 -33.72
CA ASP A 79 49.30 -11.99 -33.88
C ASP A 79 50.31 -11.67 -32.76
N PRO A 80 50.79 -12.63 -31.97
CA PRO A 80 51.83 -12.38 -30.98
C PRO A 80 53.22 -12.63 -31.58
N GLN A 81 53.94 -11.56 -31.92
CA GLN A 81 55.40 -11.61 -32.07
C GLN A 81 56.08 -11.35 -30.72
N PRO A 82 56.98 -12.24 -30.24
CA PRO A 82 57.76 -11.98 -29.02
C PRO A 82 58.99 -11.13 -29.34
N HIS A 83 59.17 -10.01 -28.63
CA HIS A 83 60.44 -9.29 -28.55
C HIS A 83 61.28 -9.80 -27.36
N PRO A 84 62.62 -9.85 -27.47
CA PRO A 84 63.49 -10.31 -26.38
C PRO A 84 63.56 -9.27 -25.26
N ILE A 85 63.38 -9.70 -24.01
CA ILE A 85 63.64 -8.90 -22.80
C ILE A 85 65.13 -9.04 -22.46
N ASP A 86 65.85 -7.91 -22.49
CA ASP A 86 67.20 -7.79 -21.93
C ASP A 86 67.09 -7.32 -20.47
N PRO A 87 67.64 -8.04 -19.47
CA PRO A 87 67.57 -7.63 -18.08
C PRO A 87 68.73 -6.69 -17.74
N GLN A 88 68.52 -5.37 -17.90
CA GLN A 88 69.33 -4.38 -17.19
C GLN A 88 68.51 -3.81 -16.02
N PRO A 89 68.97 -3.91 -14.76
CA PRO A 89 68.26 -3.33 -13.63
C PRO A 89 68.44 -1.80 -13.62
N ASP A 90 67.33 -1.07 -13.61
CA ASP A 90 67.33 0.37 -13.32
C ASP A 90 67.65 0.64 -11.84
N PRO A 91 68.36 1.73 -11.51
CA PRO A 91 68.68 2.08 -10.13
C PRO A 91 67.42 2.56 -9.40
N ILE A 92 67.06 1.87 -8.30
CA ILE A 92 66.03 2.35 -7.37
C ILE A 92 66.60 3.56 -6.62
N ASN A 93 66.11 4.75 -6.95
CA ASN A 93 66.27 5.95 -6.14
C ASN A 93 65.16 5.98 -5.06
N PRO A 94 65.45 5.83 -3.77
CA PRO A 94 64.45 6.01 -2.72
C PRO A 94 64.23 7.51 -2.52
N GLN A 95 63.39 8.12 -3.35
CA GLN A 95 62.83 9.42 -3.04
C GLN A 95 61.71 9.19 -2.00
N PRO A 96 61.75 9.80 -0.81
CA PRO A 96 60.62 9.75 0.11
C PRO A 96 59.41 10.34 -0.60
N ASN A 97 58.26 9.65 -0.58
CA ASN A 97 56.99 10.27 -0.96
C ASN A 97 56.83 11.55 -0.13
N PRO A 98 56.48 12.70 -0.74
CA PRO A 98 56.12 13.88 0.03
C PRO A 98 55.08 13.49 1.07
N ILE A 99 55.36 13.75 2.35
CA ILE A 99 54.35 13.65 3.40
C ILE A 99 53.29 14.69 3.02
N ASP A 100 52.07 14.25 2.74
CA ASP A 100 50.96 15.16 2.44
C ASP A 100 50.64 15.99 3.69
N LEU A 101 51.16 17.21 3.72
CA LEU A 101 50.96 18.16 4.82
C LEU A 101 49.63 18.89 4.71
N THR A 102 48.85 18.65 3.65
CA THR A 102 47.56 19.32 3.46
C THR A 102 46.43 18.45 4.00
N SER A 103 45.48 19.07 4.70
CA SER A 103 44.22 18.42 5.04
C SER A 103 43.38 18.36 3.78
N THR A 104 42.79 17.20 3.48
CA THR A 104 41.78 17.06 2.43
C THR A 104 40.43 16.72 3.06
N ILE A 105 39.37 17.43 2.69
CA ILE A 105 38.00 17.18 3.20
C ILE A 105 37.06 16.90 2.03
N GLU A 106 36.16 15.94 2.22
CA GLU A 106 35.21 15.52 1.20
C GLU A 106 33.90 14.99 1.80
N PHE A 107 32.81 15.04 1.02
CA PHE A 107 31.62 14.24 1.32
C PHE A 107 31.92 12.75 1.15
N SER A 108 31.45 11.92 2.09
CA SER A 108 31.60 10.46 2.00
C SER A 108 30.79 9.83 0.86
N GLN A 109 29.74 10.52 0.39
CA GLN A 109 28.86 10.08 -0.69
C GLN A 109 28.59 11.22 -1.67
N SER A 110 28.49 10.89 -2.95
CA SER A 110 28.04 11.83 -3.98
C SER A 110 26.52 11.99 -4.03
N VAL A 111 25.78 11.03 -3.46
CA VAL A 111 24.31 11.06 -3.32
C VAL A 111 23.93 10.51 -1.95
N TYR A 112 23.15 11.27 -1.18
CA TYR A 112 22.46 10.81 0.02
C TYR A 112 20.97 10.65 -0.31
N GLN A 113 20.34 9.58 0.18
CA GLN A 113 18.91 9.36 0.06
C GLN A 113 18.27 9.42 1.43
N ILE A 114 17.12 10.09 1.51
CA ILE A 114 16.32 10.20 2.72
C ILE A 114 14.85 10.01 2.35
N THR A 115 14.11 9.28 3.17
CA THR A 115 12.66 9.20 3.03
C THR A 115 12.03 10.42 3.69
N GLU A 116 10.93 10.93 3.13
CA GLU A 116 10.21 12.04 3.73
C GLU A 116 9.84 11.76 5.21
N GLY A 117 9.93 12.80 6.05
CA GLY A 117 9.75 12.69 7.50
C GLY A 117 10.93 12.08 8.29
N GLU A 118 11.96 11.56 7.62
CA GLU A 118 13.13 10.95 8.28
C GLU A 118 14.32 11.92 8.43
N THR A 119 15.38 11.44 9.11
CA THR A 119 16.65 12.14 9.31
C THR A 119 17.81 11.29 8.79
N THR A 120 18.73 11.88 8.02
CA THR A 120 19.95 11.22 7.52
C THR A 120 21.15 12.14 7.69
N PRO A 121 22.31 11.67 8.19
CA PRO A 121 23.47 12.54 8.34
C PRO A 121 24.28 12.68 7.04
N PHE A 122 24.68 13.90 6.71
CA PHE A 122 25.85 14.10 5.85
C PHE A 122 27.11 13.71 6.63
N ILE A 123 27.97 12.92 6.01
CA ILE A 123 29.22 12.48 6.61
C ILE A 123 30.37 13.11 5.84
N LEU A 124 31.17 13.91 6.52
CA LEU A 124 32.40 14.48 5.97
C LEU A 124 33.61 13.67 6.43
N ILE A 125 34.51 13.36 5.51
CA ILE A 125 35.75 12.64 5.79
C ILE A 125 36.92 13.59 5.60
N ARG A 126 37.83 13.60 6.57
CA ARG A 126 39.11 14.32 6.54
C ARG A 126 40.27 13.35 6.41
N THR A 127 41.10 13.55 5.39
CA THR A 127 42.34 12.81 5.12
C THR A 127 43.55 13.75 5.03
N GLY A 128 44.75 13.20 4.88
CA GLY A 128 46.00 13.97 4.89
C GLY A 128 46.37 14.44 6.30
N SER A 129 46.82 15.69 6.44
CA SER A 129 47.22 16.22 7.76
C SER A 129 46.02 16.53 8.66
N THR A 130 46.00 15.90 9.85
CA THR A 130 45.00 16.13 10.90
C THR A 130 45.55 16.91 12.10
N ALA A 131 46.79 17.38 12.04
CA ALA A 131 47.47 17.98 13.20
C ALA A 131 46.87 19.31 13.67
N ASP A 132 46.33 20.09 12.73
CA ASP A 132 45.75 21.40 12.99
C ASP A 132 44.23 21.40 12.78
N ILE A 133 43.56 22.46 13.25
CA ILE A 133 42.14 22.70 12.96
C ILE A 133 41.94 22.88 11.45
N SER A 134 40.87 22.31 10.91
CA SER A 134 40.47 22.48 9.50
C SER A 134 39.00 22.83 9.42
N GLN A 135 38.65 23.85 8.63
CA GLN A 135 37.28 24.35 8.53
C GLN A 135 36.77 24.35 7.09
N VAL A 136 35.51 23.94 6.93
CA VAL A 136 34.75 23.99 5.67
C VAL A 136 33.35 24.52 5.92
N GLN A 137 32.68 24.97 4.87
CA GLN A 137 31.26 25.30 4.86
C GLN A 137 30.51 24.39 3.91
N ILE A 138 29.37 23.87 4.35
CA ILE A 138 28.38 23.25 3.46
C ILE A 138 27.42 24.34 3.01
N VAL A 139 27.26 24.52 1.71
CA VAL A 139 26.43 25.55 1.10
C VAL A 139 25.42 24.90 0.17
N PHE A 140 24.15 25.30 0.26
CA PHE A 140 23.13 24.90 -0.70
C PHE A 140 23.40 25.55 -2.06
N SER A 141 23.52 24.73 -3.11
CA SER A 141 23.87 25.16 -4.47
C SER A 141 22.71 25.10 -5.46
N GLY A 142 21.53 24.60 -5.06
CA GLY A 142 20.29 24.60 -5.85
C GLY A 142 19.61 23.23 -5.92
N GLY A 143 18.44 23.15 -6.53
CA GLY A 143 17.66 21.91 -6.63
C GLY A 143 16.17 22.20 -6.80
N SER A 144 15.34 21.14 -6.77
CA SER A 144 13.88 21.26 -6.75
C SER A 144 13.31 21.46 -5.34
N LEU A 145 14.11 21.19 -4.30
CA LEU A 145 13.73 21.37 -2.90
C LEU A 145 13.98 22.79 -2.38
N ALA A 146 13.04 23.27 -1.57
CA ALA A 146 13.29 24.41 -0.69
C ALA A 146 14.10 23.93 0.52
N VAL A 147 15.27 24.53 0.76
CA VAL A 147 16.18 24.17 1.85
C VAL A 147 16.36 25.37 2.78
N THR A 148 16.34 25.13 4.10
CA THR A 148 16.63 26.14 5.13
C THR A 148 17.79 25.70 6.02
N GLY A 149 18.44 26.64 6.71
CA GLY A 149 19.50 26.31 7.69
C GLY A 149 20.93 26.26 7.14
N PHE A 150 21.12 26.58 5.85
CA PHE A 150 22.44 26.67 5.21
C PHE A 150 22.81 28.13 4.89
N PRO A 151 24.11 28.49 4.86
CA PRO A 151 25.28 27.63 4.98
C PRO A 151 25.58 27.19 6.43
N ILE A 152 26.22 26.03 6.58
CA ILE A 152 26.67 25.49 7.88
C ILE A 152 28.19 25.42 7.90
N THR A 153 28.83 25.97 8.94
CA THR A 153 30.28 25.87 9.14
C THR A 153 30.62 24.63 9.95
N ILE A 154 31.52 23.79 9.43
CA ILE A 154 32.03 22.58 10.08
C ILE A 154 33.49 22.80 10.47
N THR A 155 33.83 22.43 11.71
CA THR A 155 35.18 22.51 12.25
C THR A 155 35.66 21.11 12.58
N PHE A 156 36.76 20.68 11.96
CA PHE A 156 37.50 19.50 12.36
C PHE A 156 38.58 19.90 13.36
N ASP A 157 38.46 19.42 14.59
CA ASP A 157 39.49 19.61 15.62
C ASP A 157 40.76 18.79 15.30
N PRO A 158 41.90 19.09 15.94
CA PRO A 158 43.12 18.29 15.78
C PRO A 158 42.88 16.80 16.05
N GLY A 159 43.26 15.95 15.09
CA GLY A 159 43.08 14.50 15.14
C GLY A 159 41.72 13.99 14.69
N GLU A 160 40.73 14.87 14.45
CA GLU A 160 39.42 14.46 13.98
C GLU A 160 39.42 14.12 12.49
N THR A 161 38.85 12.96 12.14
CA THR A 161 38.83 12.45 10.76
C THR A 161 37.43 12.38 10.16
N THR A 162 36.37 12.52 10.96
CA THR A 162 34.99 12.37 10.50
C THR A 162 34.06 13.33 11.25
N GLN A 163 33.08 13.91 10.56
CA GLN A 163 32.01 14.74 11.13
C GLN A 163 30.66 14.29 10.56
N GLU A 164 29.63 14.21 11.41
CA GLU A 164 28.26 13.83 11.04
C GLU A 164 27.30 15.01 11.25
N ILE A 165 26.60 15.41 10.20
CA ILE A 165 25.70 16.58 10.20
C ILE A 165 24.27 16.08 9.94
N PRO A 166 23.37 16.09 10.93
CA PRO A 166 22.01 15.58 10.75
C PRO A 166 21.23 16.46 9.77
N ILE A 167 20.62 15.84 8.76
CA ILE A 167 19.71 16.47 7.82
C ILE A 167 18.32 15.89 8.03
N GLU A 168 17.35 16.75 8.34
CA GLU A 168 15.97 16.38 8.59
C GLU A 168 15.11 16.73 7.36
N SER A 169 14.23 15.82 6.97
CA SER A 169 13.17 16.10 5.99
C SER A 169 11.84 16.32 6.71
N LEU A 170 10.96 17.11 6.12
CA LEU A 170 9.62 17.36 6.67
C LEU A 170 8.63 16.40 6.04
N GLN A 171 7.82 15.73 6.86
CA GLN A 171 6.69 14.93 6.40
C GLN A 171 5.56 15.80 5.88
N ASN A 172 5.01 15.42 4.74
CA ASN A 172 3.76 15.89 4.22
C ASN A 172 2.88 14.70 3.78
N SER A 173 1.79 14.95 3.06
CA SER A 173 0.86 13.91 2.60
C SER A 173 0.50 14.09 1.13
N LEU A 174 1.26 14.91 0.42
CA LEU A 174 1.13 15.15 -0.99
C LEU A 174 2.23 14.35 -1.66
N ARG A 175 1.80 13.52 -2.60
CA ARG A 175 2.71 12.85 -3.50
C ARG A 175 3.61 13.87 -4.20
N ASP A 176 4.90 13.66 -4.08
CA ASP A 176 5.95 14.44 -4.68
C ASP A 176 6.85 13.50 -5.52
N ASP A 177 7.16 13.84 -6.77
CA ASP A 177 8.22 13.10 -7.47
C ASP A 177 9.55 13.29 -6.72
N PRO A 178 10.51 12.33 -6.73
CA PRO A 178 11.77 12.45 -6.00
C PRO A 178 12.42 13.82 -6.19
N ARG A 179 12.59 14.55 -5.09
CA ARG A 179 13.05 15.94 -5.12
C ARG A 179 14.50 15.99 -4.68
N THR A 180 15.25 16.92 -5.26
CA THR A 180 16.70 16.97 -5.05
C THR A 180 17.16 18.32 -4.52
N ALA A 181 18.21 18.29 -3.72
CA ALA A 181 18.96 19.44 -3.25
C ALA A 181 20.46 19.17 -3.42
N ASN A 182 21.17 20.08 -4.07
CA ASN A 182 22.60 20.00 -4.27
C ASN A 182 23.31 20.86 -3.23
N PHE A 183 24.45 20.36 -2.76
CA PHE A 183 25.29 21.03 -1.77
C PHE A 183 26.73 21.04 -2.21
N GLN A 184 27.45 22.08 -1.79
CA GLN A 184 28.86 22.29 -2.09
C GLN A 184 29.67 22.55 -0.82
N LEU A 185 30.88 21.98 -0.78
CA LEU A 185 31.90 22.34 0.19
C LEU A 185 32.67 23.58 -0.26
N ILE A 186 32.81 24.54 0.65
CA ILE A 186 33.68 25.70 0.51
C ILE A 186 34.76 25.63 1.58
N SER A 187 36.01 25.79 1.16
CA SER A 187 37.16 25.78 2.05
C SER A 187 37.24 27.09 2.82
N LEU A 188 37.40 27.02 4.15
CA LEU A 188 37.60 28.18 5.02
C LEU A 188 38.99 28.23 5.66
N SER A 189 39.80 27.20 5.47
CA SER A 189 41.16 27.09 6.01
C SER A 189 42.11 26.58 4.92
N ALA A 190 43.41 26.42 5.23
CA ALA A 190 44.36 25.86 4.27
C ALA A 190 44.17 24.34 4.08
N ASN A 191 43.00 23.95 3.57
CA ASN A 191 42.64 22.59 3.21
C ASN A 191 42.32 22.48 1.72
N THR A 192 42.43 21.26 1.22
CA THR A 192 42.01 20.86 -0.13
C THR A 192 40.62 20.26 -0.05
N ILE A 193 39.80 20.49 -1.07
CA ILE A 193 38.51 19.82 -1.23
C ILE A 193 38.64 18.82 -2.39
N ALA A 194 38.28 17.56 -2.14
CA ALA A 194 38.27 16.52 -3.17
C ALA A 194 36.87 16.36 -3.77
N ASN A 195 35.96 15.66 -3.08
CA ASN A 195 34.55 15.60 -3.47
C ASN A 195 33.78 16.80 -2.92
N SER A 196 33.74 17.89 -3.70
CA SER A 196 33.09 19.15 -3.32
C SER A 196 31.58 19.09 -3.34
N ASP A 197 30.99 18.20 -4.12
CA ASP A 197 29.57 18.23 -4.44
C ASP A 197 28.87 16.98 -3.90
N THR A 198 27.64 17.15 -3.43
CA THR A 198 26.74 16.04 -3.12
C THR A 198 25.30 16.40 -3.45
N GLU A 199 24.50 15.40 -3.82
CA GLU A 199 23.06 15.52 -4.01
C GLU A 199 22.34 14.84 -2.85
N LEU A 200 21.37 15.51 -2.25
CA LEU A 200 20.36 14.89 -1.39
C LEU A 200 19.12 14.61 -2.22
N GLN A 201 18.68 13.36 -2.27
CA GLN A 201 17.42 12.93 -2.86
C GLN A 201 16.44 12.64 -1.73
N VAL A 202 15.35 13.40 -1.67
CA VAL A 202 14.21 13.11 -0.80
C VAL A 202 13.26 12.22 -1.58
N LEU A 203 13.10 11.00 -1.10
CA LEU A 203 12.16 10.01 -1.59
C LEU A 203 10.82 10.23 -0.88
N ASP A 204 9.77 10.34 -1.68
CA ASP A 204 8.40 10.40 -1.20
C ASP A 204 8.00 9.05 -0.59
N ASP A 205 7.32 9.09 0.57
CA ASP A 205 6.75 7.90 1.21
C ASP A 205 5.25 7.71 0.92
N ASP A 206 4.66 8.62 0.14
CA ASP A 206 3.30 8.50 -0.37
C ASP A 206 3.26 7.59 -1.63
N ARG A 207 2.39 6.57 -1.64
CA ARG A 207 2.28 5.62 -2.78
C ARG A 207 1.85 6.32 -4.08
N PRO A 208 2.28 5.85 -5.27
CA PRO A 208 1.73 6.34 -6.53
C PRO A 208 0.23 6.04 -6.63
N PHE A 209 -0.52 7.02 -7.16
CA PHE A 209 -1.91 6.82 -7.60
C PHE A 209 -1.95 5.63 -8.57
N ASN A 210 -2.69 4.58 -8.26
CA ASN A 210 -2.65 3.34 -9.03
C ASN A 210 -3.72 3.37 -10.13
N ASP A 211 -3.49 4.17 -11.18
CA ASP A 211 -4.40 4.25 -12.32
C ASP A 211 -4.37 3.00 -13.25
N ASN A 212 -3.65 1.94 -12.85
CA ASN A 212 -3.75 0.63 -13.52
C ASN A 212 -5.10 -0.05 -13.28
N GLY A 213 -5.98 0.55 -12.45
CA GLY A 213 -7.35 0.11 -12.22
C GLY A 213 -7.46 -1.08 -11.25
N SER A 214 -6.53 -1.20 -10.31
CA SER A 214 -6.56 -2.23 -9.27
C SER A 214 -6.64 -1.61 -7.88
N PHE A 215 -7.52 -2.16 -7.04
CA PHE A 215 -7.84 -1.68 -5.70
C PHE A 215 -6.61 -1.35 -4.85
N ASN A 216 -6.57 -0.16 -4.24
CA ASN A 216 -5.49 0.32 -3.38
C ASN A 216 -5.96 0.74 -1.97
N ILE A 217 -5.20 0.40 -0.94
CA ILE A 217 -5.40 0.84 0.45
C ILE A 217 -4.22 1.68 0.88
N GLU A 218 -4.42 3.00 0.94
CA GLU A 218 -3.40 3.94 1.40
C GLU A 218 -3.46 4.16 2.91
N PHE A 219 -2.30 4.27 3.58
CA PHE A 219 -2.22 4.56 5.00
C PHE A 219 -1.78 5.99 5.26
N ASP A 220 -2.56 6.73 6.06
CA ASP A 220 -2.24 8.10 6.43
C ASP A 220 -1.88 8.19 7.93
N TYR A 221 -0.64 8.57 8.20
CA TYR A 221 -0.06 8.59 9.54
C TYR A 221 -0.07 9.99 10.19
N ARG A 222 -0.78 10.98 9.63
CA ARG A 222 -0.77 12.36 10.17
C ARG A 222 -1.21 12.50 11.62
N PHE A 223 -1.91 11.49 12.16
CA PHE A 223 -2.36 11.45 13.54
C PHE A 223 -1.38 10.74 14.50
N ASP A 224 -0.31 10.10 14.00
CA ASP A 224 0.73 9.46 14.82
C ASP A 224 1.74 10.47 15.37
N SER A 225 1.27 11.36 16.23
CA SER A 225 2.11 12.40 16.84
C SER A 225 3.14 11.84 17.83
N ILE A 226 2.94 10.60 18.31
CA ILE A 226 3.87 9.92 19.21
C ILE A 226 4.94 9.08 18.48
N GLY A 227 4.89 8.99 17.14
CA GLY A 227 5.84 8.21 16.33
C GLY A 227 5.80 6.72 16.64
N TRP A 228 4.62 6.15 16.88
CA TRP A 228 4.48 4.74 17.21
C TRP A 228 4.69 3.83 15.99
N PHE A 229 4.37 4.30 14.77
CA PHE A 229 4.56 3.56 13.53
C PHE A 229 5.99 3.73 12.99
N THR A 230 6.88 2.85 13.44
CA THR A 230 8.24 2.73 12.88
C THR A 230 8.19 2.23 11.43
N PRO A 231 9.27 2.39 10.63
CA PRO A 231 9.33 1.89 9.27
C PRO A 231 8.95 0.41 9.12
N GLU A 232 9.32 -0.45 10.08
CA GLU A 232 8.98 -1.88 10.06
C GLU A 232 7.49 -2.12 10.25
N LYS A 233 6.81 -1.31 11.08
CA LYS A 233 5.35 -1.40 11.25
C LYS A 233 4.62 -0.88 10.03
N LYS A 234 5.10 0.20 9.42
CA LYS A 234 4.57 0.70 8.15
C LYS A 234 4.68 -0.41 7.09
N ALA A 235 5.85 -1.03 6.93
CA ALA A 235 6.04 -2.16 6.00
C ALA A 235 5.14 -3.38 6.31
N ALA A 236 4.90 -3.69 7.59
CA ALA A 236 3.98 -4.76 7.95
C ALA A 236 2.50 -4.43 7.63
N LEU A 237 2.10 -3.15 7.69
CA LEU A 237 0.78 -2.70 7.26
C LEU A 237 0.61 -2.82 5.74
N GLU A 238 1.64 -2.48 4.97
CA GLU A 238 1.68 -2.69 3.52
C GLU A 238 1.43 -4.16 3.16
N VAL A 239 2.09 -5.08 3.87
CA VAL A 239 1.86 -6.52 3.69
C VAL A 239 0.41 -6.90 4.00
N ALA A 240 -0.17 -6.35 5.07
CA ALA A 240 -1.55 -6.61 5.44
C ALA A 240 -2.54 -6.10 4.37
N ALA A 241 -2.33 -4.89 3.85
CA ALA A 241 -3.12 -4.31 2.77
C ALA A 241 -3.08 -5.17 1.51
N ASN A 242 -1.89 -5.64 1.12
CA ASN A 242 -1.68 -6.48 -0.05
C ASN A 242 -2.58 -7.73 -0.08
N PHE A 243 -2.93 -8.32 1.07
CA PHE A 243 -3.85 -9.47 1.10
C PHE A 243 -5.26 -9.11 0.62
N TRP A 244 -5.73 -7.91 0.94
CA TRP A 244 -7.05 -7.42 0.51
C TRP A 244 -7.00 -6.84 -0.91
N GLU A 245 -5.98 -6.04 -1.23
CA GLU A 245 -5.76 -5.46 -2.57
C GLU A 245 -5.67 -6.53 -3.66
N ASN A 246 -4.93 -7.62 -3.41
CA ASN A 246 -4.85 -8.73 -4.37
C ASN A 246 -6.16 -9.51 -4.52
N ALA A 247 -7.06 -9.43 -3.53
CA ALA A 247 -8.32 -10.15 -3.53
C ALA A 247 -9.47 -9.33 -4.13
N ILE A 248 -9.44 -8.01 -4.04
CA ILE A 248 -10.51 -7.14 -4.50
C ILE A 248 -10.27 -6.76 -5.97
N GLU A 249 -11.26 -7.04 -6.81
CA GLU A 249 -11.29 -6.60 -8.19
C GLU A 249 -12.07 -5.29 -8.29
N GLY A 250 -11.52 -4.34 -9.04
CA GLY A 250 -12.20 -3.10 -9.38
C GLY A 250 -11.53 -1.86 -8.81
N ASP A 251 -11.90 -0.76 -9.45
CA ASP A 251 -11.46 0.60 -9.20
C ASP A 251 -12.69 1.36 -8.67
N PHE A 252 -12.57 1.97 -7.51
CA PHE A 252 -13.64 2.72 -6.86
C PHE A 252 -13.65 4.15 -7.38
N ILE A 253 -14.64 4.93 -6.94
CA ILE A 253 -14.68 6.34 -7.31
C ILE A 253 -13.73 7.08 -6.38
N ASP A 254 -12.73 7.74 -6.96
CA ASP A 254 -11.82 8.62 -6.24
C ASP A 254 -12.55 9.65 -5.39
N ALA A 255 -12.07 9.85 -4.16
CA ALA A 255 -12.47 10.98 -3.36
C ALA A 255 -11.62 12.20 -3.72
N SER A 256 -12.27 13.28 -4.17
CA SER A 256 -11.57 14.51 -4.55
C SER A 256 -11.16 15.36 -3.33
N PRO A 257 -10.07 16.14 -3.45
CA PRO A 257 -9.71 17.14 -2.44
C PRO A 257 -10.88 18.10 -2.13
N GLY A 258 -10.98 18.52 -0.87
CA GLY A 258 -12.03 19.39 -0.36
C GLY A 258 -13.32 18.67 0.06
N LEU A 259 -13.43 17.36 -0.17
CA LEU A 259 -14.55 16.57 0.30
C LEU A 259 -14.62 16.61 1.84
N ARG A 260 -15.76 17.04 2.37
CA ARG A 260 -15.94 17.19 3.82
C ARG A 260 -16.57 15.94 4.41
N VAL A 261 -15.98 15.45 5.50
CA VAL A 261 -16.45 14.28 6.25
C VAL A 261 -16.90 14.73 7.63
N PRO A 262 -18.18 14.57 7.96
CA PRO A 262 -18.64 14.82 9.32
C PRO A 262 -18.16 13.69 10.22
N PHE A 263 -17.55 14.06 11.35
CA PHE A 263 -17.25 13.17 12.48
C PHE A 263 -16.19 12.09 12.19
N ILE A 264 -14.96 12.55 12.02
CA ILE A 264 -13.78 11.68 12.14
C ILE A 264 -13.40 11.54 13.61
N VAL A 265 -12.93 10.36 14.00
CA VAL A 265 -12.32 10.16 15.31
C VAL A 265 -10.81 10.12 15.11
N ASN A 266 -10.08 10.98 15.80
CA ASN A 266 -8.62 10.94 15.81
C ASN A 266 -8.17 9.58 16.40
N PRO A 267 -7.45 8.74 15.64
CA PRO A 267 -7.10 7.39 16.05
C PRO A 267 -6.09 7.33 17.22
N GLU A 268 -5.32 8.38 17.46
CA GLU A 268 -4.38 8.46 18.59
C GLU A 268 -5.03 9.01 19.87
N THR A 269 -5.88 10.04 19.75
CA THR A 269 -6.44 10.72 20.94
C THR A 269 -7.88 10.32 21.27
N ASN A 270 -8.56 9.62 20.36
CA ASN A 270 -10.00 9.35 20.39
C ASN A 270 -10.87 10.63 20.39
N ALA A 271 -10.29 11.79 20.09
CA ALA A 271 -11.02 13.05 19.99
C ALA A 271 -11.84 13.10 18.70
N ARG A 272 -13.07 13.62 18.79
CA ARG A 272 -13.93 13.83 17.62
C ARG A 272 -13.50 15.09 16.86
N ILE A 273 -13.44 14.97 15.54
CA ILE A 273 -13.22 16.04 14.58
C ILE A 273 -14.51 16.21 13.79
N ASP A 274 -15.24 17.29 14.08
CA ASP A 274 -16.57 17.50 13.52
C ASP A 274 -16.55 17.98 12.07
N ASP A 275 -15.44 18.58 11.63
CA ASP A 275 -15.33 19.22 10.33
C ASP A 275 -14.00 18.90 9.65
N PHE A 276 -13.87 17.67 9.18
CA PHE A 276 -12.69 17.22 8.45
C PHE A 276 -12.87 17.50 6.95
N ALA A 277 -11.85 18.08 6.32
CA ALA A 277 -11.79 18.22 4.87
C ALA A 277 -10.61 17.39 4.36
N LEU A 278 -10.87 16.55 3.37
CA LEU A 278 -9.82 15.82 2.67
C LEU A 278 -8.95 16.85 1.94
N ASP A 279 -7.64 16.80 2.14
CA ASP A 279 -6.69 17.77 1.59
C ASP A 279 -6.07 17.33 0.26
N ARG A 280 -6.29 16.07 -0.11
CA ARG A 280 -5.73 15.43 -1.31
C ARG A 280 -6.74 14.51 -1.98
N GLN A 281 -6.39 13.99 -3.15
CA GLN A 281 -7.19 12.95 -3.79
C GLN A 281 -6.90 11.62 -3.10
N VAL A 282 -7.92 10.78 -2.97
CA VAL A 282 -7.77 9.40 -2.49
C VAL A 282 -8.22 8.48 -3.61
N ASP A 283 -7.31 7.61 -4.01
CA ASP A 283 -7.56 6.46 -4.88
C ASP A 283 -8.09 5.32 -4.01
N ASP A 284 -9.24 4.77 -4.35
CA ASP A 284 -9.94 3.70 -3.65
C ASP A 284 -10.26 3.90 -2.16
N LEU A 285 -9.26 3.79 -1.27
CA LEU A 285 -9.42 3.81 0.18
C LEU A 285 -8.19 4.38 0.89
N VAL A 286 -8.38 5.43 1.70
CA VAL A 286 -7.39 5.88 2.69
C VAL A 286 -7.77 5.39 4.09
N VAL A 287 -6.79 4.98 4.88
CA VAL A 287 -6.97 4.58 6.28
C VAL A 287 -6.12 5.46 7.19
N PHE A 288 -6.78 6.24 8.05
CA PHE A 288 -6.09 7.05 9.05
C PHE A 288 -5.64 6.19 10.23
N MET A 289 -4.33 6.24 10.50
CA MET A 289 -3.66 5.37 11.45
C MET A 289 -3.32 6.10 12.74
N GLY A 290 -3.43 5.40 13.87
CA GLY A 290 -3.00 5.90 15.19
C GLY A 290 -2.78 4.78 16.18
N ALA A 291 -2.17 5.10 17.32
CA ALA A 291 -1.94 4.15 18.39
C ALA A 291 -2.30 4.75 19.76
N ARG A 292 -3.15 4.05 20.51
CA ARG A 292 -3.62 4.52 21.82
C ARG A 292 -3.87 3.35 22.76
N GLY A 293 -4.15 3.64 24.02
CA GLY A 293 -4.57 2.60 24.95
C GLY A 293 -5.98 2.12 24.62
N LEU A 294 -6.15 0.84 24.30
CA LEU A 294 -7.46 0.29 23.90
C LEU A 294 -8.14 -0.57 24.98
N GLY A 295 -7.53 -0.70 26.16
CA GLY A 295 -8.19 -1.32 27.31
C GLY A 295 -8.48 -2.83 27.12
N GLY A 296 -7.61 -3.53 26.40
CA GLY A 296 -7.67 -4.98 26.21
C GLY A 296 -8.03 -5.43 24.79
N PHE A 297 -8.30 -4.49 23.88
CA PHE A 297 -8.33 -4.78 22.44
C PHE A 297 -6.95 -4.65 21.82
N LEU A 298 -6.64 -5.45 20.79
CA LEU A 298 -5.38 -5.34 20.04
C LEU A 298 -5.42 -4.21 19.00
N GLY A 299 -6.56 -4.09 18.33
CA GLY A 299 -6.86 -3.09 17.32
C GLY A 299 -8.31 -2.63 17.43
N PHE A 300 -8.59 -1.50 16.79
CA PHE A 300 -9.93 -0.94 16.70
C PHE A 300 -10.11 -0.16 15.40
N ALA A 301 -10.90 -0.72 14.48
CA ALA A 301 -11.46 0.00 13.34
C ALA A 301 -12.76 0.72 13.73
N THR A 302 -12.86 2.01 13.39
CA THR A 302 -14.12 2.76 13.56
C THR A 302 -14.87 2.88 12.23
N ARG A 303 -16.20 2.84 12.35
CA ARG A 303 -17.10 3.26 11.28
C ARG A 303 -16.91 4.75 11.02
N VAL A 304 -16.80 5.10 9.73
CA VAL A 304 -16.85 6.48 9.25
C VAL A 304 -18.30 6.81 8.92
N GLY A 305 -18.84 7.87 9.50
CA GLY A 305 -20.15 8.41 9.15
C GLY A 305 -21.12 8.58 10.32
N GLY A 306 -21.73 9.76 10.34
CA GLY A 306 -22.70 10.21 11.34
C GLY A 306 -24.09 9.59 11.22
N PHE A 307 -24.85 9.79 12.28
CA PHE A 307 -26.28 9.51 12.37
C PHE A 307 -27.04 10.11 11.17
N MET A 308 -28.09 9.40 10.74
CA MET A 308 -28.98 9.84 9.65
C MET A 308 -29.44 11.29 9.85
N GLY A 309 -29.10 12.20 8.94
CA GLY A 309 -29.65 13.57 8.99
C GLY A 309 -28.95 14.68 8.20
N ASP A 310 -27.65 14.58 7.90
CA ASP A 310 -26.86 15.80 7.59
C ASP A 310 -26.67 16.12 6.09
N GLY A 311 -27.37 15.43 5.18
CA GLY A 311 -27.51 15.91 3.80
C GLY A 311 -26.27 15.87 2.90
N TYR A 312 -25.34 14.94 3.12
CA TYR A 312 -24.18 14.69 2.23
C TYR A 312 -24.41 13.45 1.34
N PRO A 313 -25.06 13.59 0.17
CA PRO A 313 -25.58 12.44 -0.59
C PRO A 313 -24.51 11.50 -1.17
N THR A 314 -23.31 11.99 -1.50
CA THR A 314 -22.21 11.15 -2.04
C THR A 314 -21.55 10.31 -0.95
N PHE A 315 -21.27 10.91 0.21
CA PHE A 315 -20.74 10.21 1.38
C PHE A 315 -21.73 9.16 1.90
N GLN A 316 -23.03 9.44 1.85
CA GLN A 316 -24.06 8.54 2.37
C GLN A 316 -24.27 7.28 1.51
N ALA A 317 -24.06 7.34 0.19
CA ALA A 317 -24.25 6.20 -0.71
C ALA A 317 -23.20 5.10 -0.46
N SER A 318 -21.92 5.44 -0.50
CA SER A 318 -20.79 4.50 -0.31
C SER A 318 -20.82 3.68 0.98
N TYR A 319 -21.46 4.20 2.04
CA TYR A 319 -21.43 3.62 3.38
C TYR A 319 -22.75 3.03 3.90
N LEU A 320 -23.86 3.29 3.19
CA LEU A 320 -25.20 2.80 3.54
C LEU A 320 -25.86 1.95 2.44
N ASP A 321 -25.28 1.87 1.25
CA ASP A 321 -25.74 0.96 0.19
C ASP A 321 -25.37 -0.50 0.53
N THR A 322 -26.09 -1.42 -0.09
CA THR A 322 -25.73 -2.83 -0.22
C THR A 322 -24.50 -3.08 -1.09
N ASP A 323 -24.09 -2.09 -1.90
CA ASP A 323 -22.81 -2.03 -2.61
C ASP A 323 -21.80 -1.17 -1.81
N PHE A 324 -21.19 -1.74 -0.77
CA PHE A 324 -20.32 -1.01 0.17
C PHE A 324 -18.96 -0.72 -0.45
N LYS A 325 -18.62 0.57 -0.61
CA LYS A 325 -17.38 1.04 -1.25
C LYS A 325 -16.83 2.25 -0.47
N PRO A 326 -16.20 2.02 0.69
CA PRO A 326 -15.65 3.09 1.50
C PRO A 326 -14.44 3.67 0.81
N TRP A 327 -14.23 4.98 0.98
CA TRP A 327 -13.01 5.66 0.54
C TRP A 327 -12.17 6.17 1.71
N LEU A 328 -12.68 6.03 2.93
CA LEU A 328 -12.04 6.41 4.18
C LEU A 328 -12.28 5.34 5.26
N GLY A 329 -11.21 4.94 5.93
CA GLY A 329 -11.17 4.13 7.13
C GLY A 329 -10.35 4.79 8.24
N ILE A 330 -10.51 4.30 9.46
CA ILE A 330 -9.74 4.77 10.62
C ILE A 330 -9.45 3.56 11.50
N VAL A 331 -8.17 3.34 11.80
CA VAL A 331 -7.70 2.21 12.62
C VAL A 331 -6.83 2.73 13.76
N SER A 332 -7.02 2.15 14.93
CA SER A 332 -6.20 2.40 16.11
C SER A 332 -5.63 1.09 16.63
N PHE A 333 -4.33 1.02 16.90
CA PHE A 333 -3.72 -0.15 17.56
C PHE A 333 -3.47 0.12 19.04
N ASP A 334 -3.46 -0.94 19.85
CA ASP A 334 -3.10 -0.84 21.25
C ASP A 334 -1.60 -0.62 21.41
N ARG A 335 -1.24 0.57 21.87
CA ARG A 335 0.15 1.00 21.97
C ARG A 335 0.97 0.22 23.02
N TRP A 336 0.31 -0.50 23.92
CA TRP A 336 0.97 -1.25 25.00
C TRP A 336 1.17 -2.72 24.68
N THR A 337 0.53 -3.21 23.63
CA THR A 337 0.69 -4.59 23.19
C THR A 337 2.07 -4.80 22.59
N ASN A 338 2.77 -5.84 23.06
CA ASN A 338 4.04 -6.26 22.51
C ASN A 338 3.82 -7.13 21.27
N PHE A 339 3.52 -6.48 20.15
CA PHE A 339 3.35 -7.14 18.86
C PHE A 339 4.67 -7.70 18.31
N PHE A 340 4.59 -8.86 17.67
CA PHE A 340 5.63 -9.34 16.78
C PHE A 340 5.52 -8.56 15.46
N ILE A 341 6.57 -7.82 15.12
CA ILE A 341 6.70 -7.13 13.83
C ILE A 341 7.58 -8.02 12.95
N ASP A 342 6.95 -8.68 11.98
CA ASP A 342 7.63 -9.62 11.11
C ASP A 342 8.30 -8.90 9.93
N THR A 343 9.62 -9.05 9.83
CA THR A 343 10.42 -8.52 8.73
C THR A 343 10.57 -9.50 7.56
N THR A 344 10.09 -10.74 7.72
CA THR A 344 10.09 -11.84 6.75
C THR A 344 8.67 -12.42 6.57
N PRO A 345 7.69 -11.56 6.18
CA PRO A 345 6.26 -11.87 6.18
C PRO A 345 5.83 -13.03 5.28
N GLU A 346 6.68 -13.41 4.31
CA GLU A 346 6.53 -14.57 3.45
C GLU A 346 6.67 -15.90 4.21
N THR A 347 7.26 -15.88 5.40
CA THR A 347 7.36 -17.03 6.30
C THR A 347 6.43 -16.88 7.51
N ARG A 348 6.26 -17.96 8.28
CA ARG A 348 5.45 -17.98 9.51
C ARG A 348 6.08 -18.79 10.64
N ASN A 349 7.28 -19.32 10.40
CA ASN A 349 7.97 -20.23 11.32
C ASN A 349 8.82 -19.50 12.37
N ASP A 350 8.86 -18.17 12.28
CA ASP A 350 9.59 -17.23 13.09
C ASP A 350 8.72 -16.50 14.13
N ILE A 351 7.39 -16.60 14.00
CA ILE A 351 6.43 -15.98 14.93
C ILE A 351 6.60 -16.57 16.35
N PRO A 352 6.95 -15.76 17.35
CA PRO A 352 7.14 -16.25 18.70
C PRO A 352 5.84 -16.75 19.34
N LEU A 353 5.89 -17.92 19.98
CA LEU A 353 4.73 -18.64 20.56
C LEU A 353 3.85 -17.82 21.53
N PHE A 354 4.37 -16.71 22.09
CA PHE A 354 3.67 -15.90 23.09
C PHE A 354 3.57 -14.42 22.68
N GLN A 355 3.64 -14.13 21.38
CA GLN A 355 3.41 -12.79 20.85
C GLN A 355 2.22 -12.79 19.89
N TYR A 356 1.52 -11.65 19.84
CA TYR A 356 0.51 -11.41 18.82
C TYR A 356 1.19 -10.97 17.54
N ASP A 357 0.81 -11.55 16.42
CA ASP A 357 1.30 -11.15 15.11
C ASP A 357 0.64 -9.83 14.68
N PHE A 358 1.46 -8.81 14.40
CA PHE A 358 0.96 -7.50 13.99
C PHE A 358 0.23 -7.56 12.66
N ILE A 359 0.74 -8.33 11.70
CA ILE A 359 0.14 -8.49 10.37
C ILE A 359 -1.26 -9.09 10.49
N SER A 360 -1.44 -10.13 11.30
CA SER A 360 -2.77 -10.72 11.56
C SER A 360 -3.75 -9.70 12.12
N THR A 361 -3.30 -8.87 13.07
CA THR A 361 -4.15 -7.83 13.68
C THR A 361 -4.48 -6.75 12.65
N ALA A 362 -3.53 -6.32 11.84
CA ALA A 362 -3.75 -5.34 10.78
C ALA A 362 -4.72 -5.84 9.71
N ILE A 363 -4.55 -7.08 9.22
CA ILE A 363 -5.48 -7.71 8.27
C ILE A 363 -6.91 -7.71 8.85
N HIS A 364 -7.04 -8.05 10.12
CA HIS A 364 -8.32 -8.06 10.83
C HIS A 364 -9.00 -6.68 10.85
N GLU A 365 -8.29 -5.65 11.30
CA GLU A 365 -8.85 -4.30 11.37
C GLU A 365 -9.18 -3.74 9.98
N LEU A 366 -8.38 -4.07 8.97
CA LEU A 366 -8.68 -3.73 7.58
C LEU A 366 -9.96 -4.43 7.08
N GLY A 367 -10.21 -5.67 7.47
CA GLY A 367 -11.48 -6.35 7.16
C GLY A 367 -12.70 -5.62 7.73
N HIS A 368 -12.57 -5.02 8.91
CA HIS A 368 -13.60 -4.14 9.45
C HIS A 368 -13.74 -2.84 8.65
N VAL A 369 -12.64 -2.19 8.27
CA VAL A 369 -12.67 -1.00 7.40
C VAL A 369 -13.38 -1.29 6.08
N LEU A 370 -13.12 -2.46 5.49
CA LEU A 370 -13.77 -2.98 4.29
C LEU A 370 -15.22 -3.44 4.52
N GLY A 371 -15.73 -3.29 5.74
CA GLY A 371 -17.16 -3.30 6.02
C GLY A 371 -17.69 -4.57 6.67
N ILE A 372 -16.83 -5.56 6.93
CA ILE A 372 -17.22 -6.76 7.66
C ILE A 372 -17.58 -6.38 9.10
N GLY A 373 -18.80 -6.70 9.52
CA GLY A 373 -19.25 -6.57 10.90
C GLY A 373 -19.73 -5.19 11.35
N ILE A 374 -19.33 -4.10 10.68
CA ILE A 374 -19.63 -2.73 11.15
C ILE A 374 -20.55 -1.94 10.22
N THR A 375 -21.19 -2.59 9.23
CA THR A 375 -21.95 -1.90 8.19
C THR A 375 -23.39 -2.38 7.99
N PRO A 376 -24.29 -1.50 7.49
CA PRO A 376 -25.59 -1.91 6.98
C PRO A 376 -25.50 -2.97 5.88
N ALA A 377 -24.53 -2.87 4.97
CA ALA A 377 -24.32 -3.86 3.92
C ALA A 377 -24.11 -5.26 4.54
N PHE A 378 -23.26 -5.34 5.57
CA PHE A 378 -23.04 -6.58 6.31
C PHE A 378 -24.27 -7.03 7.11
N SER A 379 -24.88 -6.13 7.88
CA SER A 379 -26.00 -6.49 8.77
C SER A 379 -27.27 -6.90 7.99
N ASN A 380 -27.46 -6.36 6.78
CA ASN A 380 -28.53 -6.78 5.87
C ASN A 380 -28.38 -8.23 5.38
N GLN A 381 -27.17 -8.78 5.45
CA GLN A 381 -26.88 -10.18 5.10
C GLN A 381 -26.95 -11.10 6.32
N LEU A 382 -27.32 -10.63 7.51
CA LEU A 382 -27.51 -11.50 8.67
C LEU A 382 -28.88 -12.19 8.64
N ASN A 383 -28.94 -13.41 9.17
CA ASN A 383 -30.22 -14.04 9.41
C ASN A 383 -31.03 -13.29 10.48
N PHE A 384 -32.34 -13.56 10.56
CA PHE A 384 -33.22 -12.87 11.52
C PHE A 384 -32.76 -12.99 12.99
N ALA A 385 -32.03 -14.06 13.32
CA ALA A 385 -31.52 -14.29 14.67
C ALA A 385 -30.18 -13.60 14.95
N GLY A 386 -29.51 -13.00 13.95
CA GLY A 386 -28.16 -12.45 14.08
C GLY A 386 -27.07 -13.51 14.33
N THR A 387 -27.33 -14.79 14.07
CA THR A 387 -26.40 -15.88 14.40
C THR A 387 -25.56 -16.35 13.21
N ALA A 388 -25.92 -15.95 12.00
CA ALA A 388 -25.20 -16.31 10.79
C ALA A 388 -25.30 -15.23 9.71
N PHE A 389 -24.21 -15.05 8.97
CA PHE A 389 -24.14 -14.30 7.74
C PHE A 389 -24.58 -15.20 6.59
N ILE A 390 -25.67 -14.83 5.93
CA ILE A 390 -26.43 -15.61 4.97
C ILE A 390 -26.41 -15.02 3.55
N GLY A 391 -25.35 -14.29 3.22
CA GLY A 391 -25.06 -13.89 1.84
C GLY A 391 -25.03 -15.09 0.88
N GLU A 392 -25.17 -14.82 -0.42
CA GLU A 392 -25.29 -15.87 -1.44
C GLU A 392 -24.01 -16.71 -1.53
N ASN A 393 -22.85 -16.05 -1.58
CA ASN A 393 -21.55 -16.71 -1.63
C ASN A 393 -21.22 -17.43 -0.32
N ALA A 394 -21.47 -16.80 0.82
CA ALA A 394 -21.31 -17.41 2.13
C ALA A 394 -22.13 -18.71 2.29
N ARG A 395 -23.39 -18.71 1.83
CA ARG A 395 -24.25 -19.91 1.83
C ARG A 395 -23.74 -20.98 0.87
N ARG A 396 -23.24 -20.59 -0.31
CA ARG A 396 -22.65 -21.54 -1.27
C ARG A 396 -21.47 -22.30 -0.68
N LEU A 397 -20.61 -21.63 0.11
CA LEU A 397 -19.46 -22.26 0.76
C LEU A 397 -19.83 -23.15 1.96
N THR A 398 -20.98 -22.90 2.57
CA THR A 398 -21.40 -23.54 3.84
C THR A 398 -22.55 -24.52 3.68
N GLY A 399 -22.89 -24.91 2.45
CA GLY A 399 -24.01 -25.83 2.19
C GLY A 399 -25.36 -25.25 2.61
N ASN A 400 -25.57 -23.96 2.37
CA ASN A 400 -26.74 -23.14 2.71
C ASN A 400 -26.93 -22.79 4.20
N LEU A 401 -25.95 -23.08 5.07
CA LEU A 401 -26.05 -22.75 6.50
C LEU A 401 -25.73 -21.28 6.81
N GLY A 402 -24.85 -20.65 6.01
CA GLY A 402 -24.27 -19.35 6.30
C GLY A 402 -23.01 -19.46 7.19
N ILE A 403 -22.27 -18.36 7.29
CA ILE A 403 -21.08 -18.26 8.15
C ILE A 403 -21.54 -17.90 9.56
N PRO A 404 -21.22 -18.67 10.61
CA PRO A 404 -21.63 -18.37 11.98
C PRO A 404 -21.02 -17.06 12.48
N ILE A 405 -21.86 -16.17 13.01
CA ILE A 405 -21.46 -14.86 13.53
C ILE A 405 -21.56 -14.87 15.06
N SER A 406 -20.60 -14.23 15.70
CA SER A 406 -20.53 -14.04 17.15
C SER A 406 -21.62 -13.09 17.62
N PHE A 407 -21.95 -13.11 18.92
CA PHE A 407 -23.04 -12.29 19.48
C PHE A 407 -22.88 -10.78 19.26
N GLY A 408 -21.65 -10.29 19.11
CA GLY A 408 -21.37 -8.88 18.77
C GLY A 408 -21.78 -8.47 17.35
N LEU A 409 -22.22 -9.43 16.52
CA LEU A 409 -22.66 -9.26 15.13
C LEU A 409 -21.57 -8.74 14.18
N ASP A 410 -20.32 -8.75 14.64
CA ASP A 410 -19.18 -8.10 14.02
C ASP A 410 -18.08 -9.08 13.62
N HIS A 411 -18.07 -10.28 14.19
CA HIS A 411 -17.03 -11.28 13.97
C HIS A 411 -17.61 -12.64 13.61
N VAL A 412 -16.85 -13.43 12.87
CA VAL A 412 -17.05 -14.87 12.72
C VAL A 412 -16.84 -15.56 14.06
N GLN A 413 -17.61 -16.61 14.36
CA GLN A 413 -17.40 -17.37 15.60
C GLN A 413 -16.02 -18.04 15.60
N THR A 414 -15.26 -17.91 16.71
CA THR A 414 -13.93 -18.55 16.86
C THR A 414 -13.97 -20.07 16.66
N THR A 415 -15.11 -20.72 16.93
CA THR A 415 -15.29 -22.16 16.73
C THR A 415 -15.54 -22.57 15.27
N PHE A 416 -15.76 -21.60 14.38
CA PHE A 416 -15.94 -21.85 12.96
C PHE A 416 -14.58 -22.02 12.28
N ALA A 417 -14.11 -23.26 12.24
CA ALA A 417 -12.87 -23.67 11.58
C ALA A 417 -13.15 -24.82 10.59
N PRO A 418 -13.76 -24.53 9.42
CA PRO A 418 -14.05 -25.53 8.41
C PRO A 418 -12.76 -26.17 7.88
N SER A 419 -12.71 -27.50 7.88
CA SER A 419 -11.51 -28.30 7.59
C SER A 419 -11.16 -28.27 6.10
N ALA A 420 -10.44 -27.23 5.66
CA ALA A 420 -9.66 -27.14 4.40
C ALA A 420 -9.10 -25.72 4.20
N SER A 421 -9.76 -24.70 4.76
CA SER A 421 -9.48 -23.29 4.41
C SER A 421 -8.78 -22.48 5.51
N GLY A 422 -8.49 -23.11 6.65
CA GLY A 422 -7.97 -22.41 7.83
C GLY A 422 -9.06 -21.69 8.63
N THR A 423 -8.62 -21.00 9.68
CA THR A 423 -9.50 -20.18 10.52
C THR A 423 -9.66 -18.80 9.88
N PRO A 424 -10.90 -18.29 9.70
CA PRO A 424 -11.12 -16.93 9.20
C PRO A 424 -10.38 -15.89 10.03
N VAL A 425 -9.86 -14.85 9.37
CA VAL A 425 -9.15 -13.77 10.08
C VAL A 425 -10.12 -12.92 10.89
N MET A 426 -11.38 -12.81 10.48
CA MET A 426 -12.42 -12.00 11.12
C MET A 426 -13.03 -12.68 12.36
N ILE A 427 -12.26 -13.45 13.13
CA ILE A 427 -12.65 -13.98 14.45
C ILE A 427 -12.33 -12.98 15.56
N PRO A 428 -13.06 -12.98 16.69
CA PRO A 428 -12.86 -11.96 17.73
C PRO A 428 -11.58 -12.13 18.55
N LEU A 429 -10.82 -13.21 18.33
CA LEU A 429 -9.69 -13.62 19.16
C LEU A 429 -8.50 -14.04 18.30
N ILE A 430 -7.50 -13.17 18.17
CA ILE A 430 -6.27 -13.50 17.45
C ILE A 430 -5.40 -14.43 18.32
N PRO A 431 -4.99 -15.60 17.81
CA PRO A 431 -4.12 -16.52 18.55
C PRO A 431 -2.70 -15.97 18.71
N LEU A 432 -2.05 -16.32 19.82
CA LEU A 432 -0.61 -16.09 20.01
C LEU A 432 0.20 -17.06 19.16
N GLY A 433 1.31 -16.58 18.61
CA GLY A 433 2.30 -17.43 17.93
C GLY A 433 1.87 -17.99 16.59
N ASP A 434 0.83 -17.43 15.97
CA ASP A 434 0.33 -17.86 14.67
C ASP A 434 -0.08 -16.64 13.83
N ARG A 435 -0.07 -16.81 12.51
CA ARG A 435 -0.54 -15.80 11.54
C ARG A 435 -1.84 -16.23 10.89
N LEU A 436 -2.88 -15.42 11.12
CA LEU A 436 -4.15 -15.52 10.41
C LEU A 436 -4.10 -14.70 9.13
N LEU A 437 -4.59 -15.29 8.05
CA LEU A 437 -4.77 -14.63 6.76
C LEU A 437 -6.25 -14.67 6.36
N PRO A 438 -6.70 -13.82 5.43
CA PRO A 438 -8.04 -13.92 4.88
C PRO A 438 -8.26 -15.31 4.27
N THR A 439 -9.41 -15.88 4.61
CA THR A 439 -9.87 -17.17 4.07
C THR A 439 -10.95 -16.94 3.01
N ILE A 440 -11.34 -18.01 2.31
CA ILE A 440 -12.48 -17.95 1.37
C ILE A 440 -13.77 -17.46 2.03
N PHE A 441 -13.91 -17.59 3.36
CA PHE A 441 -15.09 -17.15 4.09
C PHE A 441 -15.08 -15.64 4.32
N ASP A 442 -13.92 -15.07 4.64
CA ASP A 442 -13.75 -13.61 4.75
C ASP A 442 -14.01 -12.94 3.40
N LEU A 443 -13.44 -13.53 2.33
CA LEU A 443 -13.64 -13.09 0.95
C LEU A 443 -15.09 -13.21 0.48
N ALA A 444 -15.78 -14.29 0.83
CA ALA A 444 -17.21 -14.45 0.50
C ALA A 444 -18.09 -13.43 1.22
N MET A 445 -17.73 -13.01 2.44
CA MET A 445 -18.43 -11.92 3.12
C MET A 445 -18.21 -10.59 2.39
N LEU A 446 -17.01 -10.29 1.87
CA LEU A 446 -16.77 -9.11 1.03
C LEU A 446 -17.59 -9.13 -0.26
N ASP A 447 -17.56 -10.25 -0.98
CA ASP A 447 -18.32 -10.45 -2.24
C ASP A 447 -19.83 -10.21 -2.01
N ASP A 448 -20.37 -10.74 -0.91
CA ASP A 448 -21.78 -10.58 -0.54
C ASP A 448 -22.17 -9.16 -0.06
N ILE A 449 -21.22 -8.26 0.22
CA ILE A 449 -21.48 -6.86 0.60
C ILE A 449 -21.11 -5.83 -0.48
N GLY A 450 -20.85 -6.28 -1.72
CA GLY A 450 -20.74 -5.41 -2.90
C GLY A 450 -19.40 -5.45 -3.64
N TYR A 451 -18.38 -6.07 -3.05
CA TYR A 451 -17.06 -6.15 -3.69
C TYR A 451 -17.07 -7.18 -4.82
N GLN A 452 -16.30 -6.93 -5.88
CA GLN A 452 -15.92 -8.00 -6.81
C GLN A 452 -14.64 -8.63 -6.26
N VAL A 453 -14.59 -9.97 -6.18
CA VAL A 453 -13.52 -10.66 -5.47
C VAL A 453 -12.87 -11.73 -6.34
N ASN A 454 -11.55 -11.65 -6.48
CA ASN A 454 -10.72 -12.68 -7.07
C ASN A 454 -10.34 -13.74 -6.03
N TYR A 455 -11.18 -14.76 -5.88
CA TYR A 455 -10.89 -15.88 -5.00
C TYR A 455 -9.61 -16.65 -5.39
N GLY A 456 -9.08 -16.50 -6.61
CA GLY A 456 -7.85 -17.18 -7.04
C GLY A 456 -6.59 -16.44 -6.58
N ALA A 457 -6.56 -15.11 -6.80
CA ALA A 457 -5.42 -14.25 -6.50
C ALA A 457 -5.10 -14.16 -5.00
N ALA A 458 -6.12 -14.22 -4.15
CA ALA A 458 -5.96 -14.25 -2.70
C ALA A 458 -5.15 -15.45 -2.18
N PHE A 459 -5.06 -16.56 -2.95
CA PHE A 459 -4.31 -17.77 -2.58
C PHE A 459 -3.09 -18.04 -3.48
N THR A 460 -2.79 -17.21 -4.49
CA THR A 460 -1.64 -17.47 -5.38
C THR A 460 -0.27 -17.17 -4.75
N ASN A 461 -0.22 -16.40 -3.65
CA ASN A 461 0.98 -16.27 -2.82
C ASN A 461 1.16 -17.43 -1.82
N SER A 462 0.29 -18.44 -1.88
CA SER A 462 0.35 -19.63 -1.01
C SER A 462 0.98 -20.85 -1.68
N SER A 463 2.01 -20.65 -2.53
CA SER A 463 2.95 -21.74 -2.88
C SER A 463 3.85 -22.15 -1.71
N LEU A 464 3.27 -22.24 -0.51
CA LEU A 464 3.80 -22.92 0.65
C LEU A 464 2.94 -24.17 0.81
N SER A 465 3.57 -25.31 0.52
CA SER A 465 2.99 -26.64 0.69
C SER A 465 2.11 -26.73 1.93
N PHE A 466 0.85 -27.14 1.76
CA PHE A 466 0.04 -27.73 2.83
C PHE A 466 0.76 -28.99 3.34
N SER A 467 1.73 -28.83 4.25
CA SER A 467 2.11 -29.93 5.10
C SER A 467 0.95 -30.10 6.07
N GLN A 468 0.29 -31.26 6.00
CA GLN A 468 -0.75 -31.64 6.94
C GLN A 468 -0.23 -31.38 8.35
N ALA A 469 -0.90 -30.49 9.08
CA ALA A 469 -0.68 -30.35 10.51
C ALA A 469 -0.90 -31.74 11.12
N GLN A 470 0.20 -32.38 11.47
CA GLN A 470 0.22 -33.66 12.12
C GLN A 470 -0.49 -33.46 13.46
N THR A 471 -1.70 -34.00 13.59
CA THR A 471 -2.46 -34.02 14.83
C THR A 471 -1.67 -34.78 15.88
N THR A 472 -0.85 -34.06 16.64
CA THR A 472 -0.29 -34.56 17.90
C THR A 472 -1.04 -33.82 19.00
N GLY A 473 -1.88 -34.58 19.71
CA GLY A 473 -2.74 -34.05 20.76
C GLY A 473 -1.93 -33.23 21.77
N ARG A 474 -2.27 -31.94 21.91
CA ARG A 474 -1.83 -31.14 23.04
C ARG A 474 -2.97 -30.99 24.02
N ASN A 475 -2.80 -31.68 25.15
CA ASN A 475 -3.61 -31.55 26.34
C ASN A 475 -3.51 -30.13 26.91
N ASN A 476 -4.65 -29.59 27.33
CA ASN A 476 -4.86 -28.55 28.36
C ASN A 476 -3.69 -27.59 28.64
N ALA A 477 -3.54 -26.58 27.79
CA ALA A 477 -3.08 -25.25 28.21
C ALA A 477 -3.96 -24.26 27.46
N THR A 478 -4.79 -23.48 28.16
CA THR A 478 -5.55 -22.37 27.58
C THR A 478 -4.56 -21.38 26.95
N PRO A 479 -4.55 -21.22 25.62
CA PRO A 479 -3.81 -20.13 25.00
C PRO A 479 -4.41 -18.81 25.50
N GLY A 480 -3.56 -17.83 25.84
CA GLY A 480 -4.03 -16.48 26.08
C GLY A 480 -4.61 -15.94 24.77
N PHE A 481 -5.87 -15.51 24.79
CA PHE A 481 -6.51 -14.84 23.67
C PHE A 481 -6.80 -13.39 24.06
N ALA A 482 -6.46 -12.43 23.22
CA ALA A 482 -6.91 -11.04 23.33
C ALA A 482 -8.01 -10.76 22.30
N ARG A 483 -8.85 -9.78 22.60
CA ARG A 483 -10.00 -9.42 21.75
C ARG A 483 -9.60 -8.40 20.69
N CYS A 484 -10.27 -8.42 19.54
CA CYS A 484 -10.32 -7.27 18.64
C CYS A 484 -11.57 -6.44 18.93
N GLY A 485 -11.49 -5.12 18.77
CA GLY A 485 -12.57 -4.20 19.11
C GLY A 485 -13.16 -3.57 17.85
N CYS A 486 -14.48 -3.39 17.81
CA CYS A 486 -15.10 -2.57 16.77
C CYS A 486 -16.26 -1.72 17.34
N ALA A 487 -16.72 -0.73 16.57
CA ALA A 487 -17.76 0.22 17.00
C ALA A 487 -19.10 -0.41 17.43
N GLY A 488 -19.38 -1.66 17.05
CA GLY A 488 -20.55 -2.42 17.52
C GLY A 488 -20.46 -2.90 18.98
N CYS A 489 -19.26 -2.97 19.55
CA CYS A 489 -19.02 -3.47 20.91
C CYS A 489 -19.33 -2.45 22.04
N LEU A 490 -19.74 -1.21 21.73
CA LEU A 490 -19.97 -0.16 22.74
C LEU A 490 -21.40 -0.08 23.29
N MET A 491 -22.26 -1.06 23.00
CA MET A 491 -23.64 -1.09 23.49
C MET A 491 -23.86 -2.12 24.61
N SER A 492 -22.97 -2.18 25.60
CA SER A 492 -23.30 -2.62 26.97
C SER A 492 -22.07 -2.52 27.90
N SER A 493 -21.95 -1.41 28.61
CA SER A 493 -21.35 -1.39 29.94
C SER A 493 -22.20 -0.52 30.87
#